data_AF-A0AAD5LZA4-F1
#
_entry.id   AF-A0AAD5LZA4-F1
#
_cell.length_a   1.000
_cell.length_b   1.000
_cell.length_c   1.000
_cell.angle_alpha   90.00
_cell.angle_beta   90.00
_cell.angle_gamma   90.00
#
_symmetry.space_group_name_H-M   'P 1'
#
loop_
_entity.id
_entity.type
_entity.pdbx_description
1 polymer ?
#
loop_
_entity_poly.entity_id
_entity_poly.type
_entity_poly.pdbx_seq_one_letter_code
_entity_poly.pdbx_strand_id
1 'polypeptide(L)'
;MTPIDPPGPARGASGGRSDETNAPTATEKKRNANNKKKKKSNSSTCVFQRFENSWMDAGGDLNDLMSQLVTSAAECEQLCCAHPKCQSYTFWMGNTCFLRATRNLPREEANSLSANKL
;
A
#
# COMPACT_ATOMS: atom_id res chain seq x y z
N MET A 1 53.97 26.71 12.00
CA MET A 1 52.78 26.49 11.16
C MET A 1 53.10 25.38 10.18
N THR A 2 52.67 24.15 10.45
CA THR A 2 52.86 23.00 9.56
C THR A 2 51.75 23.00 8.50
N PRO A 3 52.07 22.86 7.20
CA PRO A 3 51.06 22.75 6.15
C PRO A 3 50.38 21.37 6.21
N ILE A 4 49.05 21.38 6.09
CA ILE A 4 48.20 20.20 6.02
C ILE A 4 48.05 19.85 4.54
N ASP A 5 48.67 18.75 4.10
CA ASP A 5 48.52 18.21 2.74
C ASP A 5 47.08 17.68 2.49
N PRO A 6 46.48 17.94 1.31
CA PRO A 6 45.17 17.39 0.92
C PRO A 6 45.26 15.94 0.43
N PRO A 7 44.20 15.12 0.62
CA PRO A 7 44.18 13.73 0.16
C PRO A 7 44.03 13.65 -1.38
N GLY A 8 44.94 12.91 -2.01
CA GLY A 8 44.94 12.65 -3.46
C GLY A 8 43.86 11.64 -3.91
N PRO A 9 43.41 11.71 -5.17
CA PRO A 9 42.42 10.79 -5.72
C PRO A 9 43.02 9.45 -6.16
N ALA A 10 42.38 8.35 -5.74
CA ALA A 10 42.68 7.00 -6.21
C ALA A 10 42.17 6.80 -7.65
N ARG A 11 43.10 6.48 -8.55
CA ARG A 11 42.84 6.13 -9.96
C ARG A 11 42.49 4.65 -10.06
N GLY A 12 41.28 4.33 -10.52
CA GLY A 12 40.89 3.00 -10.96
C GLY A 12 40.87 2.93 -12.50
N ALA A 13 41.63 2.00 -13.06
CA ALA A 13 41.66 1.69 -14.50
C ALA A 13 41.00 0.33 -14.74
N SER A 14 40.25 0.19 -15.85
CA SER A 14 39.84 -1.01 -16.60
C SER A 14 38.70 -0.55 -17.53
N GLY A 15 38.54 -0.86 -18.82
CA GLY A 15 39.08 -1.80 -19.80
C GLY A 15 38.11 -1.70 -20.99
N GLY A 16 38.58 -1.76 -22.24
CA GLY A 16 37.83 -1.32 -23.44
C GLY A 16 37.12 -2.38 -24.28
N ARG A 17 36.51 -1.86 -25.39
CA ARG A 17 36.15 -2.49 -26.71
C ARG A 17 35.11 -3.61 -26.69
N SER A 18 34.22 -3.81 -27.68
CA SER A 18 33.91 -3.20 -28.97
C SER A 18 32.52 -3.73 -29.41
N ASP A 19 31.85 -2.94 -30.26
CA ASP A 19 30.89 -3.21 -31.33
C ASP A 19 30.19 -4.58 -31.43
N GLU A 20 28.86 -4.60 -31.65
CA GLU A 20 28.26 -4.88 -32.97
C GLU A 20 26.73 -5.14 -32.89
N THR A 21 26.05 -4.53 -33.85
CA THR A 21 24.64 -4.56 -34.30
C THR A 21 23.91 -5.91 -34.22
N ASN A 22 22.63 -5.92 -33.80
CA ASN A 22 21.56 -6.68 -34.48
C ASN A 22 20.13 -6.38 -33.96
N ALA A 23 19.29 -5.87 -34.89
CA ALA A 23 17.88 -6.16 -35.17
C ALA A 23 16.76 -6.17 -34.08
N PRO A 24 15.54 -5.70 -34.42
CA PRO A 24 14.39 -5.65 -33.52
C PRO A 24 13.74 -7.04 -33.38
N THR A 25 13.61 -7.52 -32.14
CA THR A 25 12.78 -8.69 -31.83
C THR A 25 11.37 -8.25 -31.47
N ALA A 26 10.43 -8.96 -32.08
CA ALA A 26 9.01 -8.73 -32.08
C ALA A 26 8.37 -8.88 -30.67
N THR A 27 7.19 -8.28 -30.55
CA THR A 27 6.00 -8.80 -29.83
C THR A 27 6.14 -9.19 -28.35
N GLU A 28 5.38 -8.53 -27.48
CA GLU A 28 4.21 -9.14 -26.83
C GLU A 28 3.59 -8.15 -25.83
N LYS A 29 2.36 -7.78 -26.17
CA LYS A 29 1.35 -7.17 -25.32
C LYS A 29 0.96 -8.18 -24.24
N LYS A 30 1.16 -7.89 -22.95
CA LYS A 30 0.29 -8.32 -21.82
C LYS A 30 0.92 -7.96 -20.47
N ARG A 31 0.48 -6.85 -19.87
CA ARG A 31 0.41 -6.80 -18.40
C ARG A 31 -0.90 -7.47 -17.99
N ASN A 32 -0.81 -8.79 -17.82
CA ASN A 32 -1.72 -9.58 -17.01
C ASN A 32 -1.62 -9.08 -15.56
N ALA A 33 -2.67 -8.44 -15.04
CA ALA A 33 -2.92 -8.36 -13.61
C ALA A 33 -4.22 -9.13 -13.34
N ASN A 34 -4.02 -10.43 -13.17
CA ASN A 34 -5.02 -11.41 -12.82
C ASN A 34 -5.60 -11.07 -11.44
N ASN A 35 -6.92 -11.04 -11.37
CA ASN A 35 -7.67 -11.73 -10.32
C ASN A 35 -7.48 -11.26 -8.86
N LYS A 36 -7.93 -10.05 -8.52
CA LYS A 36 -8.24 -9.73 -7.11
C LYS A 36 -9.66 -10.22 -6.80
N LYS A 37 -9.72 -11.50 -6.41
CA LYS A 37 -10.91 -12.23 -5.95
C LYS A 37 -11.81 -11.35 -5.06
N LYS A 38 -12.89 -10.80 -5.63
CA LYS A 38 -14.04 -10.35 -4.83
C LYS A 38 -14.77 -11.60 -4.33
N LYS A 39 -14.34 -12.14 -3.18
CA LYS A 39 -15.15 -13.13 -2.46
C LYS A 39 -16.40 -12.44 -1.91
N LYS A 40 -17.46 -12.43 -2.72
CA LYS A 40 -18.84 -12.28 -2.26
C LYS A 40 -19.24 -13.58 -1.56
N SER A 41 -19.50 -13.52 -0.26
CA SER A 41 -20.26 -14.56 0.43
C SER A 41 -21.34 -13.88 1.27
N ASN A 42 -22.60 -14.17 0.94
CA ASN A 42 -23.79 -13.74 1.66
C ASN A 42 -23.97 -14.61 2.91
N SER A 43 -23.87 -14.04 4.12
CA SER A 43 -24.71 -14.40 5.29
C SER A 43 -24.38 -13.49 6.49
N SER A 44 -25.31 -12.61 6.86
CA SER A 44 -25.58 -12.08 8.21
C SER A 44 -24.39 -11.79 9.17
N THR A 45 -23.26 -11.34 8.65
CA THR A 45 -22.05 -10.96 9.39
C THR A 45 -21.52 -9.67 8.75
N CYS A 46 -20.88 -8.78 9.51
CA CYS A 46 -20.36 -7.55 8.93
C CYS A 46 -19.40 -7.86 7.78
N VAL A 47 -19.82 -7.59 6.54
CA VAL A 47 -19.03 -7.87 5.35
C VAL A 47 -18.22 -6.63 5.00
N PHE A 48 -16.93 -6.82 4.76
CA PHE A 48 -16.01 -5.77 4.35
C PHE A 48 -15.40 -6.08 2.98
N GLN A 49 -15.42 -5.09 2.09
CA GLN A 49 -14.69 -5.12 0.84
C GLN A 49 -13.27 -4.65 1.09
N ARG A 50 -12.34 -5.60 1.25
CA ARG A 50 -10.92 -5.33 1.51
C ARG A 50 -10.15 -4.96 0.25
N PHE A 51 -9.21 -4.04 0.43
CA PHE A 51 -8.30 -3.56 -0.57
C PHE A 51 -6.88 -3.56 0.03
N GLU A 52 -6.08 -4.59 -0.26
CA GLU A 52 -4.66 -4.59 0.12
C GLU A 52 -3.88 -3.56 -0.70
N ASN A 53 -2.83 -3.03 -0.09
CA ASN A 53 -1.98 -1.97 -0.65
C ASN A 53 -2.80 -0.72 -0.99
N SER A 54 -3.71 -0.36 -0.08
CA SER A 54 -4.51 0.83 -0.25
C SER A 54 -4.78 1.59 1.03
N TRP A 55 -4.93 2.91 0.85
CA TRP A 55 -5.29 3.87 1.86
C TRP A 55 -6.56 4.57 1.40
N MET A 56 -7.59 4.57 2.23
CA MET A 56 -8.71 5.47 1.99
C MET A 56 -8.32 6.83 2.59
N ASP A 57 -8.80 7.93 2.03
CA ASP A 57 -8.75 9.24 2.71
C ASP A 57 -9.97 9.41 3.61
N ALA A 58 -9.82 10.09 4.75
CA ALA A 58 -10.95 10.30 5.67
C ALA A 58 -11.94 11.33 5.10
N GLY A 59 -11.53 12.11 4.09
CA GLY A 59 -12.30 13.26 3.63
C GLY A 59 -12.44 14.33 4.72
N GLY A 60 -11.51 14.36 5.68
CA GLY A 60 -11.53 15.21 6.87
C GLY A 60 -11.65 14.44 8.19
N ASP A 61 -11.24 15.09 9.27
CA ASP A 61 -11.29 14.63 10.66
C ASP A 61 -12.70 14.34 11.18
N LEU A 62 -13.74 14.98 10.63
CA LEU A 62 -15.14 14.72 10.98
C LEU A 62 -15.62 13.28 10.73
N ASN A 63 -14.94 12.57 9.83
CA ASN A 63 -15.26 11.20 9.48
C ASN A 63 -14.36 10.19 10.19
N ASP A 64 -13.30 10.63 10.88
CA ASP A 64 -12.47 9.72 11.67
C ASP A 64 -13.23 9.41 12.97
N LEU A 65 -13.59 8.14 13.14
CA LEU A 65 -14.34 7.70 14.33
C LEU A 65 -13.39 7.43 15.48
N MET A 66 -12.33 6.67 15.19
CA MET A 66 -11.28 6.37 16.13
C MET A 66 -10.06 5.83 15.40
N SER A 67 -8.92 5.91 16.07
CA SER A 67 -7.74 5.12 15.72
C SER A 67 -7.28 4.28 16.91
N GLN A 68 -6.97 3.01 16.67
CA GLN A 68 -6.52 2.08 17.70
C GLN A 68 -5.38 1.22 17.17
N LEU A 69 -4.32 1.02 17.96
CA LEU A 69 -3.31 0.03 17.62
C LEU A 69 -3.91 -1.39 17.68
N VAL A 70 -3.78 -2.13 16.60
CA VAL A 70 -4.23 -3.51 16.48
C VAL A 70 -3.13 -4.36 15.87
N THR A 71 -3.08 -5.64 16.21
CA THR A 71 -2.10 -6.59 15.67
C THR A 71 -2.50 -7.16 14.32
N SER A 72 -3.76 -6.99 13.90
CA SER A 72 -4.26 -7.52 12.64
C SER A 72 -5.47 -6.75 12.12
N ALA A 73 -5.69 -6.81 10.80
CA ALA A 73 -6.87 -6.23 10.17
C ALA A 73 -8.20 -6.91 10.57
N ALA A 74 -8.15 -8.12 11.14
CA ALA A 74 -9.36 -8.80 11.64
C ALA A 74 -9.94 -8.09 12.88
N GLU A 75 -9.07 -7.62 13.76
CA GLU A 75 -9.47 -6.81 14.92
C GLU A 75 -10.12 -5.49 14.47
N CYS A 76 -9.57 -4.84 13.43
CA CYS A 76 -10.20 -3.67 12.81
C CYS A 76 -11.63 -3.96 12.33
N GLU A 77 -11.83 -5.09 11.65
CA GLU A 77 -13.13 -5.49 11.13
C GLU A 77 -14.15 -5.69 12.26
N GLN A 78 -13.73 -6.33 13.35
CA GLN A 78 -14.58 -6.56 14.52
C GLN A 78 -14.95 -5.25 15.20
N LEU A 79 -13.99 -4.34 15.40
CA LEU A 79 -14.25 -3.00 15.93
C LEU A 79 -15.22 -2.24 15.03
N CYS A 80 -14.96 -2.19 13.71
CA CYS A 80 -15.84 -1.53 12.75
C CYS A 80 -17.22 -2.20 12.66
N CYS A 81 -17.32 -3.50 12.96
CA CYS A 81 -18.59 -4.19 13.06
C CYS A 81 -19.39 -3.79 14.30
N ALA A 82 -18.72 -3.67 15.45
CA ALA A 82 -19.30 -3.21 16.71
C ALA A 82 -19.74 -1.74 16.63
N HIS A 83 -19.09 -0.93 15.80
CA HIS A 83 -19.45 0.47 15.59
C HIS A 83 -20.49 0.64 14.47
N PRO A 84 -21.74 1.03 14.77
CA PRO A 84 -22.78 1.21 13.74
C PRO A 84 -22.47 2.36 12.79
N LYS A 85 -21.72 3.37 13.25
CA LYS A 85 -21.28 4.50 12.43
C LYS A 85 -20.12 4.14 11.49
N CYS A 86 -19.41 3.04 11.74
CA CYS A 86 -18.25 2.69 10.92
C CYS A 86 -18.70 2.18 9.54
N GLN A 87 -18.19 2.84 8.51
CA GLN A 87 -18.48 2.57 7.10
C GLN A 87 -17.23 2.15 6.34
N SER A 88 -16.05 2.58 6.78
CA SER A 88 -14.77 2.07 6.27
C SER A 88 -13.74 2.00 7.38
N TYR A 89 -12.71 1.17 7.18
CA TYR A 89 -11.54 1.18 8.04
C TYR A 89 -10.27 1.14 7.20
N THR A 90 -9.18 1.65 7.76
CA THR A 90 -7.84 1.62 7.16
C THR A 90 -6.85 1.10 8.18
N PHE A 91 -6.21 0.00 7.85
CA PHE A 91 -5.15 -0.64 8.61
C PHE A 91 -3.80 -0.21 8.03
N TRP A 92 -3.07 0.58 8.80
CA TRP A 92 -1.83 1.21 8.43
C TRP A 92 -0.64 0.51 9.06
N MET A 93 0.40 0.28 8.27
CA MET A 93 1.70 -0.23 8.71
C MET A 93 1.63 -1.51 9.55
N GLY A 94 0.58 -2.32 9.44
CA GLY A 94 0.49 -3.57 10.18
C GLY A 94 0.18 -3.44 11.67
N ASN A 95 -0.05 -2.22 12.18
CA ASN A 95 -0.16 -1.99 13.62
C ASN A 95 -1.24 -0.97 14.03
N THR A 96 -1.75 -0.17 13.09
CA THR A 96 -2.68 0.92 13.42
C THR A 96 -3.97 0.78 12.62
N CYS A 97 -5.09 0.74 13.32
CA CYS A 97 -6.42 0.75 12.75
C CYS A 97 -6.99 2.17 12.77
N PHE A 98 -7.58 2.61 11.67
CA PHE A 98 -8.36 3.84 11.57
C PHE A 98 -9.77 3.49 11.16
N LEU A 99 -10.76 3.75 12.01
CA LEU A 99 -12.17 3.55 11.72
C LEU A 99 -12.77 4.85 11.23
N ARG A 100 -13.62 4.77 10.22
CA ARG A 100 -14.20 5.95 9.59
C ARG A 100 -15.68 5.82 9.31
N ALA A 101 -16.36 6.95 9.41
CA ALA A 101 -17.80 7.07 9.27
C ALA A 101 -18.29 7.16 7.82
N THR A 102 -17.36 7.25 6.86
CA THR A 102 -17.67 7.39 5.43
C THR A 102 -17.00 6.30 4.62
N ARG A 103 -17.63 5.92 3.50
CA ARG A 103 -17.02 5.04 2.50
C ARG A 103 -16.21 5.89 1.55
N ASN A 104 -14.93 5.56 1.36
CA ASN A 104 -14.05 6.29 0.45
C ASN A 104 -13.43 5.36 -0.58
N LEU A 105 -12.87 5.98 -1.62
CA LEU A 105 -12.15 5.24 -2.64
C LEU A 105 -10.76 4.84 -2.13
N PRO A 106 -10.33 3.59 -2.35
CA PRO A 106 -8.98 3.18 -2.04
C PRO A 106 -7.99 3.86 -2.99
N ARG A 107 -7.04 4.60 -2.44
CA ARG A 107 -5.83 5.06 -3.11
C ARG A 107 -4.77 3.97 -3.01
N GLU A 108 -3.91 3.82 -4.01
CA GLU A 108 -2.75 2.92 -3.90
C GLU A 108 -1.77 3.44 -2.85
N GLU A 109 -1.50 2.62 -1.83
CA GLU A 109 -0.52 2.89 -0.78
C GLU A 109 0.11 1.57 -0.30
N ALA A 110 1.43 1.47 -0.39
CA ALA A 110 2.13 0.27 0.03
C ALA A 110 1.97 0.04 1.54
N ASN A 111 1.83 -1.22 1.95
CA ASN A 111 1.72 -1.61 3.36
C ASN A 111 0.51 -1.00 4.12
N SER A 112 -0.52 -0.59 3.39
CA SER A 112 -1.82 -0.19 3.94
C SER A 112 -2.91 -1.13 3.45
N LEU A 113 -3.92 -1.39 4.28
CA LEU A 113 -5.09 -2.18 3.90
C LEU A 113 -6.33 -1.38 4.29
N SER A 114 -7.13 -0.99 3.31
CA SER A 114 -8.41 -0.34 3.56
C SER A 114 -9.56 -1.28 3.26
N ALA A 115 -10.71 -1.06 3.88
CA ALA A 115 -11.91 -1.78 3.51
C ALA A 115 -13.18 -0.96 3.73
N ASN A 116 -14.16 -1.17 2.86
CA ASN A 116 -15.48 -0.58 2.99
C ASN A 116 -16.46 -1.62 3.53
N LYS A 117 -17.27 -1.25 4.52
CA LYS A 117 -18.43 -2.03 4.96
C LYS A 117 -19.43 -2.12 3.81
N LEU A 118 -20.00 -3.29 3.55
CA LEU A 118 -21.01 -3.50 2.51
C LEU A 118 -22.41 -3.27 3.06
#